data_AF-A0A812V7E6-F1
#
_entry.id   AF-A0A812V7E6-F1
#
_cell.length_a   1.000
_cell.length_b   1.000
_cell.length_c   1.000
_cell.angle_alpha   90.00
_cell.angle_beta   90.00
_cell.angle_gamma   90.00
#
_symmetry.space_group_name_H-M   'P 1'
#
loop_
_entity.id
_entity.type
_entity.pdbx_description
1 polymer ?
#
loop_
_entity_poly.entity_id
_entity_poly.type
_entity_poly.pdbx_seq_one_letter_code
_entity_poly.pdbx_strand_id
1 'polypeptide(L)'
;MSRNIHICLLNGRRETLTVLQSSKVGDLRILAQKSFLLKGYVKLVTAEGHVLADPEQSVQDAGLHEGDTITAIVQQVQIAAASSAFALWCSGGDSLVTWGHPRGGGDCSAVQNQLRQVQQVQATSLAFAAITGDGSVVAWGTPDRGGDISAVNHQLRNVKRVQSTCAAFAAILTDGSVVTWGSPHAGGDSSAVQHQLRNVQQIQATAEAFAAILADGSVVTWGSSGFGGDCSAVNHQLSNVQQLQASSCAFAAILADGSVVTWGSPEHGGDSSTVHHQLRNVKQIQTTGLAFAAIVADGSVVTWGTPVFGGDSSAVQDQLRNVKQIQATGAAFAAILVGGSVVTWGNPLEGGDSSAVQHQLRNVKQVQATRQAFAAILADGSAVTWGSRHAGGDSSAVQHQLRNVEQVQANVNAFAANLADGSVVTWGRPDNGGDSSAVLHQLKNVQQLHATSLAFAAILVDGSLVTWGNPESGGCSSAIQDQLRNI
;
A
#
# COMPACT_ATOMS: atom_id res chain seq x y z
N MET A 1 -28.03 28.14 -21.69
CA MET A 1 -29.29 27.38 -21.58
C MET A 1 -29.05 26.16 -20.71
N SER A 2 -30.00 25.77 -19.86
CA SER A 2 -29.94 24.52 -19.08
C SER A 2 -30.51 23.36 -19.88
N ARG A 3 -29.99 22.16 -19.66
CA ARG A 3 -30.47 20.90 -20.22
C ARG A 3 -30.84 19.90 -19.13
N ASN A 4 -31.91 19.13 -19.34
CA ASN A 4 -32.26 17.98 -18.50
C ASN A 4 -31.69 16.71 -19.11
N ILE A 5 -30.81 16.03 -18.37
CA ILE A 5 -30.24 14.75 -18.75
C ILE A 5 -30.74 13.70 -17.77
N HIS A 6 -31.17 12.56 -18.28
CA HIS A 6 -31.59 11.45 -17.45
C HIS A 6 -30.42 10.52 -17.18
N ILE A 7 -30.13 10.27 -15.91
CA ILE A 7 -29.12 9.30 -15.50
C ILE A 7 -29.83 8.07 -14.95
N CYS A 8 -29.45 6.90 -15.47
CA CYS A 8 -29.94 5.60 -15.04
C CYS A 8 -28.81 4.78 -14.42
N LEU A 9 -29.09 4.11 -13.31
CA LEU A 9 -28.22 3.06 -12.76
C LEU A 9 -28.60 1.71 -13.34
N LEU A 10 -27.66 0.76 -13.32
CA LEU A 10 -27.89 -0.63 -13.76
C LEU A 10 -29.00 -1.35 -12.98
N ASN A 11 -29.33 -0.88 -11.77
CA ASN A 11 -30.44 -1.40 -10.96
C ASN A 11 -31.81 -0.79 -11.34
N GLY A 12 -31.88 0.02 -12.40
CA GLY A 12 -33.10 0.63 -12.91
C GLY A 12 -33.52 1.95 -12.23
N ARG A 13 -32.77 2.44 -11.23
CA ARG A 13 -33.04 3.77 -10.64
C ARG A 13 -32.68 4.85 -11.65
N ARG A 14 -33.56 5.84 -11.80
CA ARG A 14 -33.39 6.96 -12.74
C ARG A 14 -33.62 8.28 -12.03
N GLU A 15 -32.78 9.25 -12.34
CA GLU A 15 -32.93 10.64 -11.92
C GLU A 15 -32.68 11.57 -13.09
N THR A 16 -33.25 12.78 -13.01
CA THR A 16 -33.08 13.82 -14.02
C THR A 16 -32.20 14.90 -13.43
N LEU A 17 -31.05 15.15 -14.05
CA LEU A 17 -30.13 16.20 -13.66
C LEU A 17 -30.26 17.38 -14.61
N THR A 18 -30.51 18.55 -14.04
CA THR A 18 -30.50 19.80 -14.79
C THR A 18 -29.08 20.38 -14.76
N VAL A 19 -28.42 20.40 -15.92
CA VAL A 19 -27.04 20.91 -16.08
C VAL A 19 -27.01 22.08 -17.06
N LEU A 20 -26.05 22.98 -16.92
CA LEU A 20 -25.86 24.03 -17.91
C LEU A 20 -25.19 23.44 -19.16
N GLN A 21 -25.43 24.00 -20.34
CA GLN A 21 -24.70 23.59 -21.55
C GLN A 21 -23.18 23.72 -21.42
N SER A 22 -22.72 24.71 -20.63
CA SER A 22 -21.30 24.93 -20.32
C SER A 22 -20.77 24.03 -19.21
N SER A 23 -21.62 23.22 -18.58
CA SER A 23 -21.17 22.24 -17.59
C SER A 23 -20.30 21.19 -18.29
N LYS A 24 -19.32 20.70 -17.56
CA LYS A 24 -18.40 19.68 -18.04
C LYS A 24 -18.92 18.29 -17.69
N VAL A 25 -18.43 17.26 -18.39
CA VAL A 25 -18.73 15.86 -18.06
C VAL A 25 -18.33 15.53 -16.62
N GLY A 26 -17.25 16.10 -16.09
CA GLY A 26 -16.84 15.96 -14.69
C GLY A 26 -17.90 16.46 -13.70
N ASP A 27 -18.53 17.61 -13.97
CA ASP A 27 -19.62 18.14 -13.15
C ASP A 27 -20.82 17.17 -13.13
N LEU A 28 -21.13 16.57 -14.29
CA LEU A 28 -22.20 15.59 -14.44
C LEU A 28 -21.91 14.31 -13.63
N ARG A 29 -20.66 13.84 -13.60
CA ARG A 29 -20.24 12.70 -12.76
C ARG A 29 -20.40 13.01 -11.28
N ILE A 30 -19.95 14.18 -10.83
CA ILE A 30 -20.09 14.63 -9.43
C ILE A 30 -21.57 14.71 -9.03
N LEU A 31 -22.42 15.29 -9.91
CA LEU A 31 -23.85 15.38 -9.65
C LEU A 31 -24.50 13.99 -9.62
N ALA A 32 -24.13 13.07 -10.51
CA ALA A 32 -24.60 11.69 -10.48
C ALA A 32 -24.22 11.00 -9.16
N GLN A 33 -22.97 11.11 -8.74
CA GLN A 33 -22.50 10.54 -7.46
C GLN A 33 -23.28 11.10 -6.27
N LYS A 34 -23.50 12.42 -6.22
CA LYS A 34 -24.24 13.06 -5.13
C LYS A 34 -25.70 12.62 -5.10
N SER A 35 -26.36 12.64 -6.25
CA SER A 35 -27.81 12.40 -6.30
C SER A 35 -28.16 10.94 -6.01
N PHE A 36 -27.31 10.00 -6.44
CA PHE A 36 -27.46 8.58 -6.16
C PHE A 36 -26.70 8.08 -4.92
N LEU A 37 -25.97 8.95 -4.21
CA LEU A 37 -25.08 8.59 -3.08
C LEU A 37 -24.07 7.48 -3.44
N LEU A 38 -23.53 7.51 -4.66
CA LEU A 38 -22.62 6.49 -5.17
C LEU A 38 -21.24 6.63 -4.52
N LYS A 39 -20.63 5.50 -4.17
CA LYS A 39 -19.27 5.42 -3.67
C LYS A 39 -18.39 4.75 -4.71
N GLY A 40 -17.46 5.50 -5.31
CA GLY A 40 -16.52 5.01 -6.30
C GLY A 40 -16.53 5.84 -7.58
N TYR A 41 -15.75 5.39 -8.56
CA TYR A 41 -15.67 6.01 -9.87
C TYR A 41 -16.97 5.79 -10.64
N VAL A 42 -17.50 6.84 -11.26
CA VAL A 42 -18.72 6.75 -12.06
C VAL A 42 -18.39 6.92 -13.53
N LYS A 43 -18.50 5.81 -14.25
CA LYS A 43 -18.40 5.76 -15.70
C LYS A 43 -19.76 6.08 -16.29
N LEU A 44 -19.84 7.12 -17.12
CA LEU A 44 -21.05 7.53 -17.80
C LEU A 44 -21.02 7.01 -19.24
N VAL A 45 -22.08 6.31 -19.65
CA VAL A 45 -22.21 5.70 -20.96
C VAL A 45 -23.50 6.17 -21.62
N THR A 46 -23.44 6.65 -22.85
CA THR A 46 -24.64 7.07 -23.60
C THR A 46 -25.48 5.86 -24.02
N ALA A 47 -26.71 6.10 -24.50
CA ALA A 47 -27.58 5.04 -24.99
C ALA A 47 -26.98 4.27 -26.18
N GLU A 48 -26.11 4.92 -26.95
CA GLU A 48 -25.37 4.36 -28.09
C GLU A 48 -24.14 3.56 -27.66
N GLY A 49 -23.87 3.47 -26.36
CA GLY A 49 -22.70 2.77 -25.82
C GLY A 49 -21.42 3.60 -25.81
N HIS A 50 -21.50 4.90 -26.11
CA HIS A 50 -20.32 5.77 -26.08
C HIS A 50 -19.96 6.12 -24.64
N VAL A 51 -18.69 5.95 -24.27
CA VAL A 51 -18.18 6.30 -22.93
C VAL A 51 -17.80 7.78 -22.92
N LEU A 52 -18.37 8.53 -21.99
CA LEU A 52 -18.01 9.93 -21.74
C LEU A 52 -16.72 9.99 -20.91
N ALA A 53 -15.58 9.84 -21.57
CA ALA A 53 -14.27 9.63 -20.94
C ALA A 53 -13.62 10.92 -20.41
N ASP A 54 -13.68 12.02 -21.18
CA ASP A 54 -12.98 13.27 -20.83
C ASP A 54 -13.81 14.13 -19.86
N PRO A 55 -13.37 14.32 -18.59
CA PRO A 55 -14.09 15.12 -17.61
C PRO A 55 -14.11 16.62 -17.97
N GLU A 56 -13.19 17.10 -18.80
CA GLU A 56 -13.09 18.50 -19.21
C GLU A 56 -13.96 18.85 -20.42
N GLN A 57 -14.43 17.84 -21.14
CA GLN A 57 -15.32 17.99 -22.29
C GLN A 57 -16.64 18.63 -21.84
N SER A 58 -17.14 19.59 -22.60
CA SER A 58 -18.45 20.16 -22.32
C SER A 58 -19.54 19.14 -22.62
N VAL A 59 -20.64 19.20 -21.88
CA VAL A 59 -21.83 18.36 -22.13
C VAL A 59 -22.33 18.51 -23.58
N GLN A 60 -22.16 19.69 -24.19
CA GLN A 60 -22.52 19.93 -25.58
C GLN A 60 -21.58 19.22 -26.55
N ASP A 61 -20.26 19.30 -26.35
CA ASP A 61 -19.27 18.66 -27.21
C ASP A 61 -19.28 17.13 -27.07
N ALA A 62 -19.75 16.63 -25.93
CA ALA A 62 -20.04 15.22 -25.70
C ALA A 62 -21.28 14.71 -26.47
N GLY A 63 -22.00 15.59 -27.17
CA GLY A 63 -23.17 15.23 -27.97
C GLY A 63 -24.42 14.93 -27.15
N LEU A 64 -24.50 15.38 -25.89
CA LEU A 64 -25.66 15.14 -25.02
C LEU A 64 -26.72 16.23 -25.21
N HIS A 65 -27.91 15.83 -25.63
CA HIS A 65 -29.07 16.69 -25.91
C HIS A 65 -30.09 16.69 -24.76
N GLU A 66 -31.09 17.57 -24.84
CA GLU A 66 -32.21 17.61 -23.90
C GLU A 66 -32.97 16.28 -23.91
N GLY A 67 -33.12 15.66 -22.74
CA GLY A 67 -33.85 14.40 -22.58
C GLY A 67 -33.02 13.15 -22.88
N ASP A 68 -31.73 13.28 -23.18
CA ASP A 68 -30.87 12.13 -23.39
C ASP A 68 -30.76 11.29 -22.11
N THR A 69 -30.67 9.97 -22.30
CA THR A 69 -30.51 9.02 -21.20
C THR A 69 -29.10 8.44 -21.23
N ILE A 70 -28.39 8.60 -20.12
CA ILE A 70 -27.06 8.03 -19.90
C ILE A 70 -27.10 7.03 -18.76
N THR A 71 -26.30 5.99 -18.86
CA THR A 71 -26.14 4.97 -17.83
C THR A 71 -24.92 5.28 -16.99
N ALA A 72 -25.10 5.36 -15.67
CA ALA A 72 -24.04 5.47 -14.70
C ALA A 72 -23.64 4.07 -14.19
N ILE A 73 -22.39 3.70 -14.43
CA ILE A 73 -21.79 2.45 -13.98
C ILE A 73 -20.78 2.80 -12.90
N VAL A 74 -20.99 2.29 -11.68
CA VAL A 74 -20.05 2.47 -10.59
C VAL A 74 -18.94 1.43 -10.70
N GLN A 75 -17.70 1.87 -10.76
CA GLN A 75 -16.52 1.01 -10.75
C GLN A 75 -15.65 1.31 -9.53
N GLN A 76 -15.03 0.24 -9.02
CA GLN A 76 -14.00 0.36 -7.99
C GLN A 76 -12.64 0.45 -8.68
N VAL A 77 -12.12 1.67 -8.75
CA VAL A 77 -10.73 1.92 -9.17
C VAL A 77 -9.81 1.39 -8.08
N GLN A 78 -8.79 0.67 -8.51
CA GLN A 78 -7.72 0.14 -7.69
C GLN A 78 -6.40 0.65 -8.25
N ILE A 79 -5.44 0.89 -7.37
CA ILE A 79 -4.09 1.28 -7.74
C ILE A 79 -3.10 0.47 -6.90
N ALA A 80 -2.06 -0.01 -7.56
CA ALA A 80 -0.91 -0.66 -6.96
C ALA A 80 0.32 0.18 -7.25
N ALA A 81 1.26 0.19 -6.31
CA ALA A 81 2.52 0.91 -6.42
C ALA A 81 3.69 -0.08 -6.29
N ALA A 82 4.63 0.01 -7.22
CA ALA A 82 5.99 -0.48 -7.09
C ALA A 82 6.89 0.64 -6.56
N SER A 83 8.19 0.37 -6.40
CA SER A 83 9.14 1.41 -5.96
C SER A 83 9.17 2.61 -6.92
N SER A 84 9.05 2.37 -8.24
CA SER A 84 9.21 3.39 -9.28
C SER A 84 8.05 3.50 -10.28
N ALA A 85 6.92 2.85 -10.02
CA ALA A 85 5.80 2.85 -10.97
C ALA A 85 4.46 2.62 -10.27
N PHE A 86 3.38 3.07 -10.90
CA PHE A 86 2.01 2.77 -10.52
C PHE A 86 1.33 1.90 -11.57
N ALA A 87 0.34 1.14 -11.12
CA ALA A 87 -0.60 0.40 -11.96
C ALA A 87 -2.01 0.72 -11.50
N LEU A 88 -2.89 1.17 -12.40
CA LEU A 88 -4.27 1.53 -12.11
C LEU A 88 -5.21 0.67 -12.96
N TRP A 89 -6.24 0.10 -12.34
CA TRP A 89 -7.24 -0.72 -13.01
C TRP A 89 -8.61 -0.57 -12.33
N CYS A 90 -9.67 -0.92 -13.05
CA CYS A 90 -11.00 -1.10 -12.46
C CYS A 90 -11.23 -2.59 -12.19
N SER A 91 -11.69 -2.96 -10.99
CA SER A 91 -12.01 -4.34 -10.68
C SER A 91 -13.07 -4.88 -11.64
N GLY A 92 -12.76 -5.96 -12.37
CA GLY A 92 -13.62 -6.50 -13.42
C GLY A 92 -13.68 -5.66 -14.70
N GLY A 93 -12.74 -4.72 -14.87
CA GLY A 93 -12.54 -3.96 -16.11
C GLY A 93 -11.59 -4.66 -17.08
N ASP A 94 -11.68 -4.28 -18.36
CA ASP A 94 -10.83 -4.83 -19.43
C ASP A 94 -9.54 -4.03 -19.67
N SER A 95 -9.23 -3.09 -18.78
CA SER A 95 -8.07 -2.20 -18.93
C SER A 95 -7.32 -2.03 -17.62
N LEU A 96 -6.00 -2.11 -17.74
CA LEU A 96 -5.02 -1.73 -16.72
C LEU A 96 -4.03 -0.77 -17.39
N VAL A 97 -3.67 0.31 -16.71
CA VAL A 97 -2.69 1.28 -17.21
C VAL A 97 -1.58 1.42 -16.18
N THR A 98 -0.32 1.43 -16.64
CA THR A 98 0.85 1.71 -15.80
C THR A 98 1.58 2.98 -16.23
N TRP A 99 2.30 3.60 -15.30
CA TRP A 99 3.23 4.70 -15.57
C TRP A 99 4.34 4.76 -14.51
N GLY A 100 5.38 5.53 -14.81
CA GLY A 100 6.62 5.61 -14.03
C GLY A 100 7.81 5.08 -14.84
N HIS A 101 8.86 4.62 -14.17
CA HIS A 101 10.04 4.12 -14.88
C HIS A 101 9.68 2.92 -15.78
N PRO A 102 9.93 2.96 -17.11
CA PRO A 102 9.50 1.90 -18.03
C PRO A 102 10.01 0.51 -17.63
N ARG A 103 11.29 0.40 -17.27
CA ARG A 103 11.87 -0.89 -16.80
C ARG A 103 11.37 -1.33 -15.42
N GLY A 104 10.82 -0.41 -14.63
CA GLY A 104 10.25 -0.69 -13.31
C GLY A 104 8.80 -1.16 -13.36
N GLY A 105 8.27 -1.44 -14.56
CA GLY A 105 6.87 -1.82 -14.76
C GLY A 105 5.95 -0.65 -15.14
N GLY A 106 6.50 0.55 -15.33
CA GLY A 106 5.77 1.73 -15.79
C GLY A 106 5.30 1.67 -17.26
N ASP A 107 5.67 0.63 -18.00
CA ASP A 107 5.16 0.35 -19.35
C ASP A 107 4.64 -1.09 -19.44
N CYS A 108 3.32 -1.24 -19.63
CA CYS A 108 2.65 -2.53 -19.82
C CYS A 108 2.18 -2.76 -21.27
N SER A 109 2.57 -1.92 -22.23
CA SER A 109 2.09 -1.97 -23.62
C SER A 109 2.29 -3.33 -24.29
N ALA A 110 3.41 -4.00 -24.01
CA ALA A 110 3.73 -5.32 -24.55
C ALA A 110 2.76 -6.44 -24.08
N VAL A 111 2.14 -6.27 -22.91
CA VAL A 111 1.24 -7.26 -22.30
C VAL A 111 -0.20 -6.78 -22.19
N GLN A 112 -0.51 -5.57 -22.69
CA GLN A 112 -1.83 -4.92 -22.56
C GLN A 112 -2.99 -5.82 -22.96
N ASN A 113 -2.85 -6.56 -24.07
CA ASN A 113 -3.91 -7.43 -24.60
C ASN A 113 -4.26 -8.61 -23.67
N GLN A 114 -3.35 -8.97 -22.76
CA GLN A 114 -3.49 -10.07 -21.80
C GLN A 114 -4.10 -9.59 -20.48
N LEU A 115 -4.06 -8.28 -20.18
CA LEU A 115 -4.50 -7.70 -18.91
C LEU A 115 -6.01 -7.44 -18.89
N ARG A 116 -6.80 -8.51 -18.96
CA ARG A 116 -8.27 -8.45 -18.94
C ARG A 116 -8.83 -8.90 -17.60
N GLN A 117 -9.88 -8.22 -17.14
CA GLN A 117 -10.61 -8.58 -15.92
C GLN A 117 -9.67 -8.71 -14.71
N VAL A 118 -8.70 -7.81 -14.58
CA VAL A 118 -7.66 -7.87 -13.54
C VAL A 118 -8.31 -7.82 -12.15
N GLN A 119 -8.00 -8.81 -11.32
CA GLN A 119 -8.53 -8.96 -9.97
C GLN A 119 -7.58 -8.39 -8.92
N GLN A 120 -6.28 -8.70 -9.06
CA GLN A 120 -5.25 -8.29 -8.10
C GLN A 120 -3.96 -7.97 -8.84
N VAL A 121 -3.24 -6.95 -8.39
CA VAL A 121 -1.87 -6.65 -8.82
C VAL A 121 -0.95 -6.70 -7.62
N GLN A 122 0.24 -7.27 -7.81
CA GLN A 122 1.34 -7.27 -6.84
C GLN A 122 2.61 -6.75 -7.51
N ALA A 123 3.50 -6.16 -6.71
CA ALA A 123 4.72 -5.53 -7.20
C ALA A 123 5.95 -6.04 -6.46
N THR A 124 7.06 -6.21 -7.17
CA THR A 124 8.41 -6.20 -6.60
C THR A 124 8.96 -4.77 -6.71
N SER A 125 10.26 -4.57 -6.47
CA SER A 125 10.88 -3.25 -6.63
C SER A 125 10.84 -2.74 -8.07
N LEU A 126 10.80 -3.65 -9.06
CA LEU A 126 10.99 -3.33 -10.49
C LEU A 126 10.10 -4.14 -11.46
N ALA A 127 9.10 -4.88 -10.96
CA ALA A 127 8.17 -5.64 -11.79
C ALA A 127 6.78 -5.70 -11.15
N PHE A 128 5.78 -6.00 -11.96
CA PHE A 128 4.42 -6.28 -11.52
C PHE A 128 3.97 -7.66 -11.98
N ALA A 129 3.04 -8.23 -11.22
CA ALA A 129 2.28 -9.42 -11.59
C ALA A 129 0.80 -9.17 -11.33
N ALA A 130 -0.04 -9.41 -12.34
CA ALA A 130 -1.49 -9.27 -12.27
C ALA A 130 -2.16 -10.64 -12.35
N ILE A 131 -3.12 -10.90 -11.46
CA ILE A 131 -4.05 -12.04 -11.56
C ILE A 131 -5.24 -11.58 -12.41
N THR A 132 -5.48 -12.25 -13.52
CA THR A 132 -6.58 -11.97 -14.46
C THR A 132 -7.86 -12.71 -14.07
N GLY A 133 -8.99 -12.33 -14.68
CA GLY A 133 -10.30 -12.87 -14.33
C GLY A 133 -10.47 -14.38 -14.57
N ASP A 134 -9.65 -14.96 -15.43
CA ASP A 134 -9.57 -16.40 -15.70
C ASP A 134 -8.63 -17.15 -14.73
N GLY A 135 -8.06 -16.45 -13.75
CA GLY A 135 -7.14 -17.00 -12.76
C GLY A 135 -5.72 -17.26 -13.28
N SER A 136 -5.37 -16.77 -14.48
CA SER A 136 -3.98 -16.77 -14.94
C SER A 136 -3.20 -15.56 -14.39
N VAL A 137 -1.88 -15.54 -14.64
CA VAL A 137 -1.01 -14.43 -14.21
C VAL A 137 -0.30 -13.86 -15.42
N VAL A 138 -0.26 -12.52 -15.47
CA VAL A 138 0.52 -11.74 -16.43
C VAL A 138 1.55 -10.95 -15.64
N ALA A 139 2.82 -11.06 -16.02
CA ALA A 139 3.91 -10.31 -15.40
C ALA A 139 4.61 -9.40 -16.42
N TRP A 140 5.13 -8.26 -15.95
CA TRP A 140 5.89 -7.32 -16.77
C TRP A 140 6.86 -6.49 -15.92
N GLY A 141 7.79 -5.79 -16.57
CA GLY A 141 8.87 -5.05 -15.94
C GLY A 141 10.22 -5.75 -16.13
N THR A 142 11.13 -5.57 -15.18
CA THR A 142 12.49 -6.11 -15.32
C THR A 142 12.48 -7.66 -15.23
N PRO A 143 12.99 -8.40 -16.25
CA PRO A 143 12.90 -9.86 -16.30
C PRO A 143 13.49 -10.58 -15.07
N ASP A 144 14.70 -10.23 -14.64
CA ASP A 144 15.38 -10.84 -13.49
C ASP A 144 14.76 -10.47 -12.13
N ARG A 145 13.79 -9.55 -12.12
CA ARG A 145 13.05 -9.11 -10.93
C ARG A 145 11.59 -9.58 -10.93
N GLY A 146 11.27 -10.56 -11.77
CA GLY A 146 9.96 -11.20 -11.84
C GLY A 146 9.08 -10.73 -13.01
N GLY A 147 9.61 -9.93 -13.94
CA GLY A 147 8.90 -9.47 -15.13
C GLY A 147 8.77 -10.52 -16.24
N ASP A 148 9.48 -11.65 -16.15
CA ASP A 148 9.37 -12.77 -17.09
C ASP A 148 8.84 -14.03 -16.39
N ILE A 149 7.75 -14.58 -16.92
CA ILE A 149 7.11 -15.82 -16.45
C ILE A 149 7.13 -16.94 -17.50
N SER A 150 7.83 -16.76 -18.63
CA SER A 150 7.82 -17.70 -19.76
C SER A 150 8.11 -19.15 -19.33
N ALA A 151 9.02 -19.35 -18.39
CA ALA A 151 9.38 -20.67 -17.84
C ALA A 151 8.25 -21.34 -17.03
N VAL A 152 7.41 -20.56 -16.35
CA VAL A 152 6.41 -21.06 -15.39
C VAL A 152 4.96 -20.78 -15.80
N ASN A 153 4.74 -20.10 -16.93
CA ASN A 153 3.40 -19.66 -17.38
C ASN A 153 2.38 -20.81 -17.47
N HIS A 154 2.83 -22.00 -17.86
CA HIS A 154 1.98 -23.20 -17.93
C HIS A 154 1.46 -23.68 -16.57
N GLN A 155 2.11 -23.30 -15.47
CA GLN A 155 1.75 -23.65 -14.09
C GLN A 155 0.89 -22.57 -13.42
N LEU A 156 0.93 -21.33 -13.92
CA LEU A 156 0.19 -20.19 -13.38
C LEU A 156 -1.26 -20.19 -13.88
N ARG A 157 -2.04 -21.14 -13.37
CA ARG A 157 -3.48 -21.31 -13.64
C ARG A 157 -4.21 -21.47 -12.31
N ASN A 158 -5.39 -20.83 -12.20
CA ASN A 158 -6.16 -20.79 -10.95
C ASN A 158 -5.34 -20.23 -9.78
N VAL A 159 -4.66 -19.11 -10.01
CA VAL A 159 -3.88 -18.43 -8.97
C VAL A 159 -4.84 -17.74 -8.01
N LYS A 160 -4.69 -18.02 -6.71
CA LYS A 160 -5.52 -17.44 -5.64
C LYS A 160 -4.90 -16.17 -5.06
N ARG A 161 -3.58 -16.14 -4.90
CA ARG A 161 -2.83 -15.02 -4.31
C ARG A 161 -1.40 -15.03 -4.82
N VAL A 162 -0.83 -13.85 -4.98
CA VAL A 162 0.60 -13.65 -5.22
C VAL A 162 1.20 -12.89 -4.03
N GLN A 163 2.40 -13.27 -3.62
CA GLN A 163 3.24 -12.54 -2.66
C GLN A 163 4.58 -12.22 -3.34
N SER A 164 5.21 -11.10 -2.96
CA SER A 164 6.51 -10.68 -3.50
C SER A 164 7.56 -10.46 -2.42
N THR A 165 8.82 -10.71 -2.78
CA THR A 165 10.01 -10.15 -2.13
C THR A 165 10.42 -8.88 -2.89
N CYS A 166 11.63 -8.34 -2.64
CA CYS A 166 12.11 -7.20 -3.43
C CYS A 166 12.32 -7.51 -4.92
N ALA A 167 12.42 -8.81 -5.29
CA ALA A 167 12.89 -9.25 -6.61
C ALA A 167 12.33 -10.60 -7.12
N ALA A 168 11.43 -11.24 -6.38
CA ALA A 168 10.80 -12.49 -6.78
C ALA A 168 9.32 -12.52 -6.36
N PHE A 169 8.58 -13.45 -6.95
CA PHE A 169 7.17 -13.69 -6.65
C PHE A 169 6.93 -15.16 -6.28
N ALA A 170 5.93 -15.38 -5.44
CA ALA A 170 5.37 -16.69 -5.12
C ALA A 170 3.85 -16.64 -5.25
N ALA A 171 3.29 -17.49 -6.11
CA ALA A 171 1.86 -17.64 -6.33
C ALA A 171 1.33 -18.87 -5.59
N ILE A 172 0.27 -18.70 -4.80
CA ILE A 172 -0.50 -19.79 -4.21
C ILE A 172 -1.64 -20.12 -5.19
N LEU A 173 -1.69 -21.37 -5.66
CA LEU A 173 -2.75 -21.88 -6.53
C LEU A 173 -3.98 -22.30 -5.72
N THR A 174 -5.13 -22.49 -6.37
CA THR A 174 -6.38 -22.92 -5.70
C THR A 174 -6.28 -24.30 -5.07
N ASP A 175 -5.39 -25.16 -5.55
CA ASP A 175 -5.10 -26.48 -4.96
C ASP A 175 -4.13 -26.41 -3.75
N GLY A 176 -3.66 -25.20 -3.40
CA GLY A 176 -2.72 -24.97 -2.31
C GLY A 176 -1.26 -25.26 -2.65
N SER A 177 -0.93 -25.57 -3.91
CA SER A 177 0.47 -25.62 -4.37
C SER A 177 1.05 -24.22 -4.62
N VAL A 178 2.37 -24.12 -4.71
CA VAL A 178 3.08 -22.85 -4.92
C VAL A 178 3.95 -22.89 -6.17
N VAL A 179 3.92 -21.80 -6.93
CA VAL A 179 4.80 -21.56 -8.08
C VAL A 179 5.57 -20.29 -7.84
N THR A 180 6.90 -20.32 -8.02
CA THR A 180 7.78 -19.15 -7.82
C THR A 180 8.47 -18.75 -9.12
N TRP A 181 8.82 -17.46 -9.23
CA TRP A 181 9.62 -16.93 -10.33
C TRP A 181 10.32 -15.63 -9.96
N GLY A 182 11.23 -15.16 -10.81
CA GLY A 182 12.08 -13.99 -10.57
C GLY A 182 13.48 -14.39 -10.11
N SER A 183 14.15 -13.53 -9.34
CA SER A 183 15.54 -13.76 -8.93
C SER A 183 15.67 -15.03 -8.06
N PRO A 184 16.48 -16.03 -8.45
CA PRO A 184 16.66 -17.26 -7.67
C PRO A 184 17.17 -16.98 -6.24
N HIS A 185 18.09 -16.02 -6.08
CA HIS A 185 18.63 -15.67 -4.77
C HIS A 185 17.58 -15.06 -3.83
N ALA A 186 16.60 -14.35 -4.39
CA ALA A 186 15.51 -13.71 -3.64
C ALA A 186 14.27 -14.61 -3.47
N GLY A 187 14.41 -15.94 -3.67
CA GLY A 187 13.32 -16.91 -3.52
C GLY A 187 12.52 -17.21 -4.79
N GLY A 188 13.02 -16.80 -5.97
CA GLY A 188 12.41 -17.14 -7.27
C GLY A 188 12.54 -18.63 -7.65
N ASP A 189 13.42 -19.38 -6.99
CA ASP A 189 13.57 -20.83 -7.13
C ASP A 189 13.17 -21.56 -5.84
N SER A 190 12.05 -22.29 -5.88
CA SER A 190 11.56 -23.14 -4.78
C SER A 190 11.81 -24.63 -5.01
N SER A 191 12.58 -25.03 -6.04
CA SER A 191 12.71 -26.43 -6.47
C SER A 191 13.15 -27.38 -5.35
N ALA A 192 14.05 -26.93 -4.46
CA ALA A 192 14.54 -27.71 -3.33
C ALA A 192 13.44 -28.07 -2.31
N VAL A 193 12.43 -27.23 -2.15
CA VAL A 193 11.34 -27.40 -1.16
C VAL A 193 9.98 -27.66 -1.82
N GLN A 194 9.92 -27.75 -3.15
CA GLN A 194 8.68 -27.86 -3.93
C GLN A 194 7.77 -29.02 -3.47
N HIS A 195 8.37 -30.14 -3.04
CA HIS A 195 7.64 -31.30 -2.55
C HIS A 195 6.87 -31.03 -1.24
N GLN A 196 7.31 -30.05 -0.45
CA GLN A 196 6.71 -29.64 0.83
C GLN A 196 5.66 -28.54 0.68
N LEU A 197 5.70 -27.76 -0.41
CA LEU A 197 4.77 -26.65 -0.68
C LEU A 197 3.41 -27.15 -1.18
N ARG A 198 2.69 -27.86 -0.32
CA ARG A 198 1.35 -28.41 -0.55
C ARG A 198 0.39 -27.91 0.53
N ASN A 199 -0.84 -27.58 0.15
CA ASN A 199 -1.84 -27.03 1.07
C ASN A 199 -1.36 -25.74 1.78
N VAL A 200 -0.61 -24.89 1.07
CA VAL A 200 -0.13 -23.61 1.58
C VAL A 200 -1.32 -22.67 1.79
N GLN A 201 -1.41 -22.07 2.99
CA GLN A 201 -2.47 -21.14 3.34
C GLN A 201 -2.03 -19.68 3.22
N GLN A 202 -0.80 -19.39 3.63
CA GLN A 202 -0.24 -18.04 3.65
C GLN A 202 1.25 -18.08 3.31
N ILE A 203 1.73 -17.06 2.62
CA ILE A 203 3.16 -16.80 2.40
C ILE A 203 3.45 -15.41 2.95
N GLN A 204 4.56 -15.30 3.69
CA GLN A 204 5.15 -14.03 4.11
C GLN A 204 6.55 -13.91 3.50
N ALA A 205 7.00 -12.68 3.24
CA ALA A 205 8.28 -12.41 2.61
C ALA A 205 9.13 -11.43 3.44
N THR A 206 10.45 -11.68 3.47
CA THR A 206 11.46 -10.67 3.81
C THR A 206 11.94 -10.00 2.51
N ALA A 207 13.05 -9.24 2.53
CA ALA A 207 13.58 -8.66 1.32
C ALA A 207 14.00 -9.71 0.27
N GLU A 208 14.47 -10.90 0.69
CA GLU A 208 15.06 -11.91 -0.20
C GLU A 208 14.69 -13.37 0.15
N ALA A 209 13.72 -13.60 1.03
CA ALA A 209 13.26 -14.94 1.37
C ALA A 209 11.74 -15.00 1.58
N PHE A 210 11.20 -16.22 1.48
CA PHE A 210 9.81 -16.52 1.73
C PHE A 210 9.67 -17.54 2.86
N ALA A 211 8.55 -17.45 3.58
CA ALA A 211 8.09 -18.42 4.56
C ALA A 211 6.61 -18.71 4.31
N ALA A 212 6.26 -19.99 4.13
CA ALA A 212 4.90 -20.46 3.91
C ALA A 212 4.36 -21.16 5.16
N ILE A 213 3.13 -20.82 5.57
CA ILE A 213 2.35 -21.57 6.57
C ILE A 213 1.51 -22.61 5.81
N LEU A 214 1.69 -23.89 6.14
CA LEU A 214 0.91 -24.99 5.61
C LEU A 214 -0.40 -25.17 6.40
N ALA A 215 -1.35 -25.90 5.83
CA ALA A 215 -2.65 -26.15 6.47
C ALA A 215 -2.59 -26.93 7.80
N ASP A 216 -1.49 -27.64 8.06
CA ASP A 216 -1.23 -28.31 9.34
C ASP A 216 -0.54 -27.39 10.37
N GLY A 217 -0.29 -26.12 10.01
CA GLY A 217 0.38 -25.13 10.84
C GLY A 217 1.91 -25.27 10.89
N SER A 218 2.52 -26.13 10.07
CA SER A 218 3.98 -26.16 9.90
C SER A 218 4.45 -25.05 8.94
N VAL A 219 5.76 -24.78 8.96
CA VAL A 219 6.38 -23.72 8.15
C VAL A 219 7.43 -24.28 7.21
N VAL A 220 7.43 -23.81 5.96
CA VAL A 220 8.46 -24.10 4.96
C VAL A 220 9.07 -22.79 4.49
N THR A 221 10.40 -22.71 4.45
CA THR A 221 11.14 -21.51 4.02
C THR A 221 12.03 -21.77 2.81
N TRP A 222 12.26 -20.74 2.00
CA TRP A 222 13.21 -20.77 0.88
C TRP A 222 13.70 -19.37 0.51
N GLY A 223 14.73 -19.29 -0.32
CA GLY A 223 15.43 -18.04 -0.68
C GLY A 223 16.74 -17.88 0.08
N SER A 224 17.21 -16.64 0.23
CA SER A 224 18.51 -16.36 0.84
C SER A 224 18.52 -16.72 2.34
N SER A 225 19.45 -17.57 2.76
CA SER A 225 19.54 -18.05 4.16
C SER A 225 19.80 -16.91 5.15
N GLY A 226 20.64 -15.93 4.77
CA GLY A 226 20.91 -14.73 5.57
C GLY A 226 19.69 -13.82 5.77
N PHE A 227 18.62 -14.03 4.99
CA PHE A 227 17.36 -13.30 5.05
C PHE A 227 16.20 -14.16 5.57
N GLY A 228 16.48 -15.34 6.14
CA GLY A 228 15.47 -16.23 6.72
C GLY A 228 14.97 -17.33 5.80
N GLY A 229 15.65 -17.58 4.67
CA GLY A 229 15.33 -18.68 3.74
C GLY A 229 15.59 -20.08 4.31
N ASP A 230 16.28 -20.19 5.45
CA ASP A 230 16.52 -21.46 6.16
C ASP A 230 16.03 -21.35 7.62
N CYS A 231 15.05 -22.17 7.98
CA CYS A 231 14.52 -22.32 9.34
C CYS A 231 14.86 -23.67 9.99
N SER A 232 15.75 -24.48 9.40
CA SER A 232 16.05 -25.85 9.85
C SER A 232 16.44 -25.94 11.33
N ALA A 233 17.15 -24.94 11.86
CA ALA A 233 17.55 -24.86 13.26
C ALA A 233 16.36 -24.77 14.24
N VAL A 234 15.26 -24.15 13.83
CA VAL A 234 14.07 -23.91 14.67
C VAL A 234 12.84 -24.70 14.20
N ASN A 235 12.97 -25.51 13.14
CA ASN A 235 11.84 -26.22 12.51
C ASN A 235 11.05 -27.09 13.50
N HIS A 236 11.73 -27.70 14.48
CA HIS A 236 11.10 -28.50 15.53
C HIS A 236 10.17 -27.69 16.47
N GLN A 237 10.30 -26.37 16.48
CA GLN A 237 9.47 -25.44 17.26
C GLN A 237 8.33 -24.85 16.41
N LEU A 238 8.43 -24.89 15.07
CA LEU A 238 7.46 -24.29 14.15
C LEU A 238 6.27 -25.21 13.88
N SER A 239 5.50 -25.49 14.93
CA SER A 239 4.24 -26.25 14.86
C SER A 239 3.06 -25.37 15.30
N ASN A 240 1.90 -25.55 14.67
CA ASN A 240 0.69 -24.76 14.94
C ASN A 240 0.91 -23.23 14.80
N VAL A 241 1.73 -22.81 13.85
CA VAL A 241 1.97 -21.40 13.55
C VAL A 241 0.69 -20.75 13.03
N GLN A 242 0.31 -19.62 13.61
CA GLN A 242 -0.90 -18.87 13.24
C GLN A 242 -0.59 -17.66 12.38
N GLN A 243 0.53 -16.98 12.65
CA GLN A 243 0.92 -15.76 11.96
C GLN A 243 2.43 -15.68 11.78
N LEU A 244 2.85 -15.05 10.69
CA LEU A 244 4.23 -14.70 10.41
C LEU A 244 4.35 -13.18 10.31
N GLN A 245 5.40 -12.64 10.90
CA GLN A 245 5.86 -11.28 10.68
C GLN A 245 7.28 -11.29 10.16
N ALA A 246 7.60 -10.37 9.27
CA ALA A 246 8.90 -10.27 8.62
C ALA A 246 9.50 -8.86 8.80
N SER A 247 10.80 -8.81 9.08
CA SER A 247 11.62 -7.61 8.91
C SER A 247 12.30 -7.66 7.54
N SER A 248 13.33 -6.83 7.31
CA SER A 248 14.08 -6.91 6.05
C SER A 248 14.81 -8.25 5.88
N CYS A 249 15.22 -8.92 6.96
CA CYS A 249 16.08 -10.12 6.90
C CYS A 249 15.82 -11.18 7.99
N ALA A 250 14.72 -11.09 8.73
CA ALA A 250 14.33 -12.07 9.74
C ALA A 250 12.82 -12.26 9.79
N PHE A 251 12.40 -13.40 10.36
CA PHE A 251 11.00 -13.75 10.59
C PHE A 251 10.72 -13.98 12.07
N ALA A 252 9.48 -13.71 12.47
CA ALA A 252 8.92 -14.07 13.76
C ALA A 252 7.56 -14.78 13.55
N ALA A 253 7.45 -16.02 14.01
CA ALA A 253 6.23 -16.80 14.02
C ALA A 253 5.50 -16.65 15.37
N ILE A 254 4.20 -16.34 15.33
CA ILE A 254 3.32 -16.41 16.50
C ILE A 254 2.61 -17.77 16.44
N LEU A 255 2.81 -18.58 17.48
CA LEU A 255 2.21 -19.91 17.61
C LEU A 255 0.80 -19.82 18.21
N ALA A 256 0.03 -20.91 18.10
CA ALA A 256 -1.32 -21.00 18.65
C ALA A 256 -1.40 -20.81 20.19
N ASP A 257 -0.32 -21.11 20.90
CA ASP A 257 -0.19 -20.86 22.34
C ASP A 257 0.25 -19.42 22.69
N GLY A 258 0.43 -18.58 21.67
CA GLY A 258 0.87 -17.19 21.79
C GLY A 258 2.37 -17.02 22.07
N SER A 259 3.17 -18.08 22.02
CA SER A 259 4.63 -17.99 22.04
C SER A 259 5.19 -17.51 20.69
N VAL A 260 6.44 -17.06 20.70
CA VAL A 260 7.13 -16.57 19.49
C VAL A 260 8.41 -17.35 19.23
N VAL A 261 8.60 -17.74 17.98
CA VAL A 261 9.83 -18.35 17.46
C VAL A 261 10.38 -17.49 16.33
N THR A 262 11.68 -17.21 16.34
CA THR A 262 12.34 -16.34 15.36
C THR A 262 13.44 -17.06 14.61
N TRP A 263 13.73 -16.63 13.38
CA TRP A 263 14.87 -17.10 12.59
C TRP A 263 15.27 -16.07 11.52
N GLY A 264 16.37 -16.33 10.81
CA GLY A 264 17.01 -15.39 9.89
C GLY A 264 18.26 -14.79 10.51
N SER A 265 18.61 -13.55 10.13
CA SER A 265 19.82 -12.90 10.63
C SER A 265 19.77 -12.71 12.16
N PRO A 266 20.66 -13.35 12.95
CA PRO A 266 20.61 -13.27 14.42
C PRO A 266 20.70 -11.84 14.95
N GLU A 267 21.63 -11.04 14.40
CA GLU A 267 21.89 -9.64 14.78
C GLU A 267 20.72 -8.68 14.44
N HIS A 268 19.82 -9.11 13.55
CA HIS A 268 18.70 -8.31 13.03
C HIS A 268 17.33 -8.90 13.38
N GLY A 269 17.27 -9.61 14.52
CA GLY A 269 16.03 -10.10 15.14
C GLY A 269 15.67 -11.55 14.84
N GLY A 270 16.55 -12.28 14.15
CA GLY A 270 16.43 -13.73 13.96
C GLY A 270 16.67 -14.53 15.25
N ASP A 271 17.33 -13.95 16.25
CA ASP A 271 17.48 -14.53 17.59
C ASP A 271 16.70 -13.72 18.64
N SER A 272 15.74 -14.38 19.30
CA SER A 272 14.93 -13.82 20.39
C SER A 272 15.17 -14.54 21.72
N SER A 273 16.20 -15.38 21.83
CA SER A 273 16.48 -16.21 23.00
C SER A 273 16.60 -15.41 24.31
N THR A 274 17.14 -14.20 24.24
CA THR A 274 17.32 -13.29 25.39
C THR A 274 16.00 -12.81 25.99
N VAL A 275 14.96 -12.69 25.17
CA VAL A 275 13.63 -12.19 25.55
C VAL A 275 12.54 -13.26 25.50
N HIS A 276 12.87 -14.49 25.13
CA HIS A 276 11.93 -15.59 24.92
C HIS A 276 10.95 -15.80 26.10
N HIS A 277 11.42 -15.65 27.34
CA HIS A 277 10.59 -15.79 28.54
C HIS A 277 9.46 -14.75 28.63
N GLN A 278 9.61 -13.59 27.99
CA GLN A 278 8.64 -12.48 27.95
C GLN A 278 7.68 -12.59 26.76
N LEU A 279 8.05 -13.33 25.71
CA LEU A 279 7.25 -13.52 24.50
C LEU A 279 6.19 -14.61 24.67
N ARG A 280 5.25 -14.38 25.59
CA ARG A 280 4.12 -15.27 25.89
C ARG A 280 2.80 -14.54 25.71
N ASN A 281 1.81 -15.17 25.08
CA ASN A 281 0.53 -14.53 24.76
C ASN A 281 0.71 -13.25 23.92
N VAL A 282 1.61 -13.28 22.94
CA VAL A 282 1.84 -12.16 22.02
C VAL A 282 0.60 -11.96 21.14
N LYS A 283 0.10 -10.73 21.08
CA LYS A 283 -1.08 -10.36 20.28
C LYS A 283 -0.71 -9.83 18.90
N GLN A 284 0.36 -9.06 18.82
CA GLN A 284 0.80 -8.40 17.60
C GLN A 284 2.31 -8.17 17.66
N ILE A 285 2.97 -8.27 16.51
CA ILE A 285 4.37 -7.90 16.34
C ILE A 285 4.44 -6.82 15.25
N GLN A 286 5.25 -5.81 15.47
CA GLN A 286 5.62 -4.81 14.48
C GLN A 286 7.13 -4.80 14.25
N THR A 287 7.55 -4.38 13.07
CA THR A 287 8.95 -4.44 12.65
C THR A 287 9.44 -3.08 12.14
N THR A 288 10.70 -2.76 12.44
CA THR A 288 11.48 -1.81 11.65
C THR A 288 12.26 -2.59 10.58
N GLY A 289 13.24 -1.96 9.93
CA GLY A 289 14.11 -2.67 9.00
C GLY A 289 14.82 -3.87 9.64
N LEU A 290 15.27 -3.74 10.90
CA LEU A 290 16.20 -4.68 11.56
C LEU A 290 15.84 -5.02 13.03
N ALA A 291 14.66 -4.64 13.52
CA ALA A 291 14.21 -4.91 14.88
C ALA A 291 12.71 -5.24 14.94
N PHE A 292 12.29 -5.82 16.06
CA PHE A 292 10.93 -6.26 16.32
C PHE A 292 10.42 -5.67 17.64
N ALA A 293 9.12 -5.39 17.70
CA ALA A 293 8.40 -4.99 18.90
C ALA A 293 7.08 -5.78 19.01
N ALA A 294 6.96 -6.60 20.04
CA ALA A 294 5.76 -7.40 20.33
C ALA A 294 4.89 -6.72 21.38
N ILE A 295 3.59 -6.60 21.11
CA ILE A 295 2.57 -6.24 22.10
C ILE A 295 2.08 -7.53 22.76
N VAL A 296 2.33 -7.65 24.06
CA VAL A 296 1.94 -8.81 24.87
C VAL A 296 0.50 -8.63 25.38
N ALA A 297 -0.17 -9.71 25.78
CA ALA A 297 -1.57 -9.69 26.16
C ALA A 297 -1.92 -8.70 27.28
N ASP A 298 -0.99 -8.41 28.18
CA ASP A 298 -1.09 -7.43 29.27
C ASP A 298 -0.91 -5.97 28.81
N GLY A 299 -0.65 -5.75 27.51
CA GLY A 299 -0.45 -4.43 26.92
C GLY A 299 0.96 -3.88 27.10
N SER A 300 1.91 -4.68 27.62
CA SER A 300 3.34 -4.34 27.61
C SER A 300 3.99 -4.58 26.25
N VAL A 301 5.17 -4.02 26.04
CA VAL A 301 5.96 -4.23 24.81
C VAL A 301 7.28 -4.91 25.13
N VAL A 302 7.63 -5.88 24.30
CA VAL A 302 8.93 -6.57 24.33
C VAL A 302 9.63 -6.33 23.00
N THR A 303 10.88 -5.89 23.02
CA THR A 303 11.67 -5.59 21.81
C THR A 303 12.91 -6.47 21.70
N TRP A 304 13.34 -6.75 20.47
CA TRP A 304 14.60 -7.45 20.18
C TRP A 304 15.10 -7.13 18.77
N GLY A 305 16.32 -7.59 18.46
CA GLY A 305 17.03 -7.28 17.22
C GLY A 305 18.03 -6.13 17.41
N THR A 306 18.35 -5.42 16.34
CA THR A 306 19.41 -4.40 16.38
C THR A 306 19.04 -3.24 17.31
N PRO A 307 19.84 -2.94 18.36
CA PRO A 307 19.48 -1.94 19.38
C PRO A 307 19.16 -0.55 18.80
N VAL A 308 20.00 -0.03 17.91
CA VAL A 308 19.84 1.29 17.28
C VAL A 308 18.58 1.38 16.41
N PHE A 309 18.06 0.25 15.92
CA PHE A 309 16.84 0.18 15.11
C PHE A 309 15.57 -0.03 15.96
N GLY A 310 15.68 0.11 17.28
CA GLY A 310 14.58 -0.06 18.23
C GLY A 310 14.50 -1.45 18.87
N GLY A 311 15.53 -2.29 18.70
CA GLY A 311 15.64 -3.58 19.38
C GLY A 311 15.85 -3.46 20.89
N ASP A 312 16.37 -2.33 21.36
CA ASP A 312 16.48 -1.98 22.78
C ASP A 312 15.50 -0.86 23.14
N SER A 313 14.56 -1.16 24.04
CA SER A 313 13.56 -0.22 24.58
C SER A 313 13.75 0.03 26.08
N SER A 314 14.86 -0.42 26.68
CA SER A 314 15.12 -0.33 28.12
C SER A 314 14.95 1.08 28.70
N ALA A 315 15.35 2.11 27.95
CA ALA A 315 15.22 3.51 28.36
C ALA A 315 13.77 4.00 28.52
N VAL A 316 12.81 3.34 27.87
CA VAL A 316 11.38 3.72 27.87
C VAL A 316 10.46 2.59 28.37
N GLN A 317 11.03 1.46 28.82
CA GLN A 317 10.28 0.26 29.16
C GLN A 317 9.16 0.50 30.18
N ASP A 318 9.39 1.36 31.17
CA ASP A 318 8.38 1.69 32.18
C ASP A 318 7.17 2.46 31.62
N GLN A 319 7.33 3.11 30.47
CA GLN A 319 6.28 3.86 29.78
C GLN A 319 5.49 2.98 28.78
N LEU A 320 6.05 1.85 28.36
CA LEU A 320 5.45 0.93 27.38
C LEU A 320 4.44 -0.02 28.05
N ARG A 321 3.41 0.57 28.67
CA ARG A 321 2.30 -0.14 29.32
C ARG A 321 0.97 0.32 28.74
N ASN A 322 0.03 -0.61 28.57
CA ASN A 322 -1.26 -0.35 27.91
C ASN A 322 -1.07 0.21 26.49
N VAL A 323 -0.15 -0.37 25.72
CA VAL A 323 0.07 -0.01 24.31
C VAL A 323 -1.09 -0.54 23.48
N LYS A 324 -1.70 0.36 22.70
CA LYS A 324 -2.80 0.04 21.79
C LYS A 324 -2.30 -0.35 20.41
N GLN A 325 -1.31 0.38 19.91
CA GLN A 325 -0.77 0.22 18.56
C GLN A 325 0.68 0.70 18.52
N ILE A 326 1.49 0.05 17.69
CA ILE A 326 2.85 0.49 17.36
C ILE A 326 2.90 0.83 15.88
N GLN A 327 3.60 1.90 15.54
CA GLN A 327 3.99 2.27 14.18
C GLN A 327 5.51 2.33 14.11
N ALA A 328 6.07 2.11 12.92
CA ALA A 328 7.52 2.01 12.73
C ALA A 328 7.97 2.82 11.51
N THR A 329 9.15 3.43 11.62
CA THR A 329 9.95 3.90 10.49
C THR A 329 10.93 2.79 10.09
N GLY A 330 11.92 3.12 9.25
CA GLY A 330 13.02 2.21 8.93
C GLY A 330 13.87 1.81 10.14
N ALA A 331 13.96 2.66 11.18
CA ALA A 331 14.83 2.42 12.34
C ALA A 331 14.29 2.91 13.71
N ALA A 332 13.02 3.33 13.80
CA ALA A 332 12.42 3.78 15.05
C ALA A 332 10.97 3.30 15.19
N PHE A 333 10.49 3.26 16.43
CA PHE A 333 9.11 2.91 16.76
C PHE A 333 8.40 4.06 17.49
N ALA A 334 7.09 4.14 17.30
CA ALA A 334 6.18 5.01 18.03
C ALA A 334 4.98 4.18 18.53
N ALA A 335 4.85 4.04 19.85
CA ALA A 335 3.73 3.37 20.50
C ALA A 335 2.66 4.39 20.90
N ILE A 336 1.41 4.14 20.47
CA ILE A 336 0.23 4.88 20.91
C ILE A 336 -0.36 4.13 22.12
N LEU A 337 -0.37 4.78 23.28
CA LEU A 337 -0.95 4.25 24.50
C LEU A 337 -2.49 4.36 24.49
N VAL A 338 -3.19 3.59 25.31
CA VAL A 338 -4.67 3.66 25.46
C VAL A 338 -5.17 5.08 25.78
N GLY A 339 -4.38 5.89 26.50
CA GLY A 339 -4.68 7.30 26.79
C GLY A 339 -4.40 8.28 25.65
N GLY A 340 -3.95 7.81 24.48
CA GLY A 340 -3.62 8.65 23.32
C GLY A 340 -2.29 9.39 23.41
N SER A 341 -1.48 9.14 24.44
CA SER A 341 -0.07 9.59 24.48
C SER A 341 0.81 8.70 23.61
N VAL A 342 1.93 9.25 23.14
CA VAL A 342 2.91 8.53 22.32
C VAL A 342 4.23 8.38 23.07
N VAL A 343 4.84 7.20 22.94
CA VAL A 343 6.20 6.90 23.41
C VAL A 343 7.03 6.45 22.21
N THR A 344 8.22 7.00 22.03
CA THR A 344 9.10 6.67 20.90
C THR A 344 10.44 6.11 21.37
N TRP A 345 11.05 5.26 20.55
CA TRP A 345 12.39 4.72 20.78
C TRP A 345 13.03 4.24 19.47
N GLY A 346 14.31 3.87 19.52
CA GLY A 346 15.13 3.54 18.34
C GLY A 346 15.98 4.73 17.90
N ASN A 347 16.32 4.81 16.62
CA ASN A 347 17.26 5.81 16.11
C ASN A 347 16.72 7.24 16.32
N PRO A 348 17.40 8.10 17.11
CA PRO A 348 16.91 9.45 17.40
C PRO A 348 16.65 10.30 16.15
N LEU A 349 17.51 10.18 15.13
CA LEU A 349 17.42 10.95 13.89
C LEU A 349 16.30 10.48 12.96
N GLU A 350 15.79 9.26 13.16
CA GLU A 350 14.73 8.66 12.35
C GLU A 350 13.38 8.55 13.09
N GLY A 351 13.21 9.37 14.13
CA GLY A 351 11.94 9.48 14.88
C GLY A 351 11.93 8.80 16.25
N GLY A 352 13.06 8.23 16.70
CA GLY A 352 13.19 7.63 18.03
C GLY A 352 13.17 8.66 19.15
N ASP A 353 13.56 9.91 18.88
CA ASP A 353 13.47 11.04 19.81
C ASP A 353 12.31 11.96 19.41
N SER A 354 11.30 12.06 20.28
CA SER A 354 10.14 12.94 20.16
C SER A 354 10.11 14.03 21.22
N SER A 355 11.20 14.21 22.00
CA SER A 355 11.25 15.12 23.16
C SER A 355 10.84 16.56 22.82
N ALA A 356 11.22 17.05 21.64
CA ALA A 356 10.87 18.40 21.15
C ALA A 356 9.35 18.61 20.98
N VAL A 357 8.61 17.55 20.65
CA VAL A 357 7.16 17.61 20.37
C VAL A 357 6.32 16.84 21.39
N GLN A 358 6.94 16.23 22.40
CA GLN A 358 6.27 15.32 23.35
C GLN A 358 5.06 15.97 24.06
N HIS A 359 5.12 17.28 24.31
CA HIS A 359 4.03 18.03 24.93
C HIS A 359 2.76 18.10 24.04
N GLN A 360 2.92 17.97 22.72
CA GLN A 360 1.85 18.01 21.71
C GLN A 360 1.28 16.61 21.41
N LEU A 361 2.02 15.54 21.69
CA LEU A 361 1.62 14.15 21.42
C LEU A 361 0.63 13.63 22.47
N ARG A 362 -0.53 14.28 22.55
CA ARG A 362 -1.65 13.93 23.44
C ARG A 362 -2.92 13.75 22.60
N ASN A 363 -3.75 12.77 22.98
CA ASN A 363 -4.96 12.40 22.23
C ASN A 363 -4.67 12.07 20.76
N VAL A 364 -3.55 11.41 20.49
CA VAL A 364 -3.18 10.94 19.15
C VAL A 364 -4.16 9.86 18.71
N LYS A 365 -4.79 10.06 17.55
CA LYS A 365 -5.69 9.10 16.92
C LYS A 365 -4.95 8.09 16.06
N GLN A 366 -3.98 8.58 15.30
CA GLN A 366 -3.24 7.79 14.31
C GLN A 366 -1.84 8.35 14.16
N VAL A 367 -0.88 7.47 13.87
CA VAL A 367 0.48 7.84 13.46
C VAL A 367 0.72 7.22 12.09
N GLN A 368 1.38 7.97 11.22
CA GLN A 368 1.88 7.53 9.93
C GLN A 368 3.39 7.74 9.89
N ALA A 369 4.08 6.95 9.07
CA ALA A 369 5.54 6.96 9.00
C ALA A 369 6.02 7.02 7.54
N THR A 370 7.03 7.85 7.30
CA THR A 370 7.94 7.69 6.15
C THR A 370 9.07 6.73 6.55
N ARG A 371 10.10 6.58 5.72
CA ARG A 371 11.25 5.75 6.09
C ARG A 371 12.01 6.30 7.30
N GLN A 372 11.93 7.61 7.59
CA GLN A 372 12.75 8.24 8.64
C GLN A 372 12.02 9.30 9.49
N ALA A 373 10.70 9.45 9.36
CA ALA A 373 9.94 10.42 10.12
C ALA A 373 8.52 9.93 10.42
N PHE A 374 7.89 10.55 11.41
CA PHE A 374 6.51 10.28 11.80
C PHE A 374 5.63 11.52 11.64
N ALA A 375 4.35 11.29 11.40
CA ALA A 375 3.28 12.28 11.44
C ALA A 375 2.10 11.73 12.26
N ALA A 376 1.78 12.37 13.37
CA ALA A 376 0.64 12.05 14.22
C ALA A 376 -0.56 12.94 13.88
N ILE A 377 -1.75 12.34 13.75
CA ILE A 377 -3.02 13.04 13.66
C ILE A 377 -3.64 13.07 15.05
N LEU A 378 -3.89 14.27 15.57
CA LEU A 378 -4.48 14.49 16.90
C LEU A 378 -6.00 14.43 16.85
N ALA A 379 -6.63 14.29 18.02
CA ALA A 379 -8.09 14.20 18.11
C ALA A 379 -8.83 15.43 17.60
N ASP A 380 -8.20 16.61 17.68
CA ASP A 380 -8.72 17.88 17.18
C ASP A 380 -8.52 18.08 15.66
N GLY A 381 -7.94 17.11 14.96
CA GLY A 381 -7.67 17.16 13.53
C GLY A 381 -6.41 17.94 13.16
N SER A 382 -5.59 18.38 14.11
CA SER A 382 -4.24 18.90 13.81
C SER A 382 -3.25 17.76 13.59
N ALA A 383 -2.11 18.06 12.94
CA ALA A 383 -1.02 17.12 12.78
C ALA A 383 0.29 17.62 13.40
N VAL A 384 1.06 16.68 13.96
CA VAL A 384 2.37 16.93 14.58
C VAL A 384 3.38 15.97 13.96
N THR A 385 4.56 16.47 13.58
CA THR A 385 5.60 15.66 12.94
C THR A 385 6.92 15.71 13.71
N TRP A 386 7.72 14.65 13.57
CA TRP A 386 9.06 14.56 14.14
C TRP A 386 9.92 13.53 13.39
N GLY A 387 11.23 13.52 13.67
CA GLY A 387 12.22 12.69 13.00
C GLY A 387 13.02 13.46 11.95
N SER A 388 13.46 12.78 10.90
CA SER A 388 14.34 13.38 9.89
C SER A 388 13.63 14.51 9.14
N ARG A 389 14.21 15.72 9.21
CA ARG A 389 13.73 16.91 8.47
C ARG A 389 13.63 16.68 6.96
N HIS A 390 14.51 15.84 6.39
CA HIS A 390 14.53 15.54 4.96
C HIS A 390 13.48 14.51 4.55
N ALA A 391 12.89 13.81 5.51
CA ALA A 391 11.84 12.82 5.29
C ALA A 391 10.46 13.28 5.79
N GLY A 392 10.28 14.59 6.02
CA GLY A 392 8.99 15.16 6.46
C GLY A 392 8.82 15.28 7.98
N GLY A 393 9.89 15.11 8.77
CA GLY A 393 9.88 15.30 10.23
C GLY A 393 9.79 16.76 10.69
N ASP A 394 9.80 17.72 9.76
CA ASP A 394 9.58 19.15 10.03
C ASP A 394 8.44 19.66 9.13
N SER A 395 7.28 19.92 9.74
CA SER A 395 6.10 20.50 9.08
C SER A 395 5.91 21.99 9.35
N SER A 396 6.89 22.67 9.97
CA SER A 396 6.73 24.07 10.44
C SER A 396 6.26 25.03 9.33
N ALA A 397 6.73 24.85 8.10
CA ALA A 397 6.34 25.66 6.95
C ALA A 397 4.84 25.55 6.59
N VAL A 398 4.23 24.38 6.83
CA VAL A 398 2.83 24.09 6.48
C VAL A 398 1.93 23.91 7.70
N GLN A 399 2.46 24.10 8.92
CA GLN A 399 1.75 23.82 10.17
C GLN A 399 0.42 24.56 10.30
N HIS A 400 0.34 25.79 9.77
CA HIS A 400 -0.88 26.59 9.78
C HIS A 400 -2.02 25.99 8.92
N GLN A 401 -1.68 25.16 7.93
CA GLN A 401 -2.61 24.50 7.00
C GLN A 401 -3.04 23.10 7.50
N LEU A 402 -2.26 22.47 8.39
CA LEU A 402 -2.54 21.14 8.94
C LEU A 402 -3.62 21.18 10.02
N ARG A 403 -4.84 21.56 9.61
CA ARG A 403 -6.06 21.63 10.44
C ARG A 403 -7.16 20.80 9.79
N ASN A 404 -7.93 20.08 10.59
CA ASN A 404 -8.96 19.15 10.11
C ASN A 404 -8.38 18.08 9.15
N VAL A 405 -7.19 17.58 9.46
CA VAL A 405 -6.55 16.46 8.77
C VAL A 405 -7.37 15.21 9.03
N GLU A 406 -7.89 14.59 7.96
CA GLU A 406 -8.63 13.34 8.05
C GLU A 406 -7.73 12.13 7.84
N GLN A 407 -6.77 12.25 6.92
CA GLN A 407 -5.86 11.18 6.55
C GLN A 407 -4.50 11.74 6.18
N VAL A 408 -3.44 11.01 6.51
CA VAL A 408 -2.09 11.25 6.03
C VAL A 408 -1.62 10.02 5.28
N GLN A 409 -1.02 10.23 4.11
CA GLN A 409 -0.28 9.22 3.38
C GLN A 409 1.19 9.58 3.33
N ALA A 410 2.05 8.56 3.33
CA ALA A 410 3.49 8.70 3.35
C ALA A 410 4.13 7.94 2.20
N ASN A 411 5.20 8.51 1.64
CA ASN A 411 6.16 7.77 0.83
C ASN A 411 7.49 7.64 1.59
N VAL A 412 8.60 7.33 0.93
CA VAL A 412 9.90 7.16 1.62
C VAL A 412 10.37 8.46 2.28
N ASN A 413 10.07 9.64 1.72
CA ASN A 413 10.68 10.93 2.11
C ASN A 413 9.69 12.11 2.28
N ALA A 414 8.38 11.91 2.09
CA ALA A 414 7.39 12.97 2.12
C ALA A 414 6.03 12.45 2.61
N PHE A 415 5.19 13.40 3.03
CA PHE A 415 3.82 13.17 3.45
C PHE A 415 2.85 14.00 2.62
N ALA A 416 1.63 13.48 2.45
CA ALA A 416 0.49 14.17 1.88
C ALA A 416 -0.71 13.99 2.82
N ALA A 417 -1.25 15.09 3.35
CA ALA A 417 -2.43 15.13 4.19
C ALA A 417 -3.67 15.50 3.36
N ASN A 418 -4.73 14.70 3.46
CA ASN A 418 -6.07 15.06 2.99
C ASN A 418 -6.83 15.75 4.11
N LEU A 419 -7.36 16.94 3.83
CA LEU A 419 -8.15 17.73 4.78
C LEU A 419 -9.64 17.49 4.58
N ALA A 420 -10.45 17.78 5.59
CA ALA A 420 -11.90 17.61 5.56
C ALA A 420 -12.64 18.42 4.46
N ASP A 421 -12.00 19.46 3.92
CA ASP A 421 -12.51 20.22 2.78
C ASP A 421 -12.13 19.62 1.41
N GLY A 422 -11.42 18.49 1.40
CA GLY A 422 -10.95 17.79 0.22
C GLY A 422 -9.71 18.39 -0.43
N SER A 423 -9.05 19.37 0.21
CA SER A 423 -7.75 19.88 -0.20
C SER A 423 -6.60 19.01 0.32
N VAL A 424 -5.43 19.11 -0.32
CA VAL A 424 -4.24 18.36 0.07
C VAL A 424 -3.09 19.29 0.43
N VAL A 425 -2.44 18.98 1.54
CA VAL A 425 -1.22 19.65 2.01
C VAL A 425 -0.07 18.65 2.01
N THR A 426 1.04 19.02 1.38
CA THR A 426 2.23 18.15 1.28
C THR A 426 3.44 18.78 1.97
N TRP A 427 4.33 17.95 2.49
CA TRP A 427 5.61 18.39 3.05
C TRP A 427 6.66 17.26 3.05
N GLY A 428 7.92 17.60 3.31
CA GLY A 428 9.07 16.70 3.21
C GLY A 428 9.96 17.05 2.03
N ARG A 429 10.65 16.06 1.46
CA ARG A 429 11.58 16.30 0.33
C ARG A 429 10.81 16.81 -0.90
N PRO A 430 11.10 18.02 -1.43
CA PRO A 430 10.34 18.62 -2.53
C PRO A 430 10.26 17.71 -3.77
N ASP A 431 11.40 17.22 -4.26
CA ASP A 431 11.50 16.38 -5.45
C ASP A 431 10.80 15.01 -5.33
N ASN A 432 10.45 14.62 -4.11
CA ASN A 432 9.80 13.34 -3.83
C ASN A 432 8.32 13.54 -3.44
N GLY A 433 7.70 14.63 -3.89
CA GLY A 433 6.29 14.91 -3.67
C GLY A 433 5.99 15.72 -2.40
N GLY A 434 7.02 16.21 -1.70
CA GLY A 434 6.85 17.17 -0.61
C GLY A 434 6.37 18.55 -1.10
N ASP A 435 6.63 18.90 -2.36
CA ASP A 435 6.09 20.08 -3.03
C ASP A 435 5.04 19.68 -4.07
N SER A 436 3.81 20.15 -3.87
CA SER A 436 2.67 19.94 -4.77
C SER A 436 2.21 21.24 -5.45
N SER A 437 2.96 22.34 -5.33
CA SER A 437 2.57 23.67 -5.83
C SER A 437 2.21 23.67 -7.32
N ALA A 438 2.90 22.89 -8.14
CA ALA A 438 2.63 22.75 -9.58
C ALA A 438 1.23 22.18 -9.89
N VAL A 439 0.71 21.30 -9.02
CA VAL A 439 -0.57 20.60 -9.21
C VAL A 439 -1.63 21.01 -8.19
N LEU A 440 -1.34 21.94 -7.28
CA LEU A 440 -2.22 22.36 -6.19
C LEU A 440 -3.60 22.81 -6.68
N HIS A 441 -3.67 23.46 -7.84
CA HIS A 441 -4.93 23.90 -8.44
C HIS A 441 -5.85 22.75 -8.85
N GLN A 442 -5.29 21.55 -9.07
CA GLN A 442 -5.99 20.32 -9.44
C GLN A 442 -6.34 19.45 -8.22
N LEU A 443 -5.65 19.59 -7.09
CA LEU A 443 -5.86 18.81 -5.86
C LEU A 443 -7.06 19.32 -5.05
N LYS A 444 -8.26 19.23 -5.64
CA LYS A 444 -9.53 19.61 -5.02
C LYS A 444 -10.48 18.43 -5.03
N ASN A 445 -11.19 18.24 -3.92
CA ASN A 445 -12.08 17.09 -3.73
C ASN A 445 -11.33 15.76 -3.89
N VAL A 446 -10.18 15.63 -3.24
CA VAL A 446 -9.39 14.39 -3.26
C VAL A 446 -10.12 13.33 -2.45
N GLN A 447 -10.39 12.18 -3.09
CA GLN A 447 -11.07 11.05 -2.45
C GLN A 447 -10.08 10.03 -1.91
N GLN A 448 -8.99 9.77 -2.65
CA GLN A 448 -7.96 8.81 -2.25
C GLN A 448 -6.57 9.32 -2.58
N LEU A 449 -5.62 9.01 -1.71
CA LEU A 449 -4.19 9.28 -1.88
C LEU A 449 -3.42 7.96 -1.85
N HIS A 450 -2.48 7.83 -2.78
CA HIS A 450 -1.61 6.67 -2.94
C HIS A 450 -0.18 7.12 -3.19
N ALA A 451 0.78 6.28 -2.84
CA ALA A 451 2.21 6.62 -2.88
C ALA A 451 3.04 5.48 -3.49
N THR A 452 4.02 5.83 -4.32
CA THR A 452 5.19 4.96 -4.62
C THR A 452 6.29 5.27 -3.63
N SER A 453 7.53 4.84 -3.88
CA SER A 453 8.64 5.24 -3.01
C SER A 453 8.89 6.75 -3.00
N LEU A 454 8.70 7.44 -4.14
CA LEU A 454 9.11 8.85 -4.31
C LEU A 454 8.06 9.75 -4.99
N ALA A 455 6.84 9.27 -5.19
CA ALA A 455 5.76 10.04 -5.81
C ALA A 455 4.41 9.77 -5.15
N PHE A 456 3.44 10.62 -5.45
CA PHE A 456 2.05 10.50 -5.02
C PHE A 456 1.10 10.50 -6.21
N ALA A 457 -0.05 9.86 -6.01
CA ALA A 457 -1.19 9.87 -6.91
C ALA A 457 -2.48 10.13 -6.11
N ALA A 458 -3.27 11.10 -6.55
CA ALA A 458 -4.56 11.45 -5.98
C ALA A 458 -5.68 11.09 -6.97
N ILE A 459 -6.68 10.36 -6.49
CA ILE A 459 -7.93 10.13 -7.22
C ILE A 459 -8.95 11.14 -6.70
N LEU A 460 -9.44 11.99 -7.60
CA LEU A 460 -10.45 13.01 -7.30
C LEU A 460 -11.87 12.42 -7.37
N VAL A 461 -12.84 13.13 -6.79
CA VAL A 461 -14.27 12.71 -6.80
C VAL A 461 -14.82 12.56 -8.23
N ASP A 462 -14.42 13.41 -9.17
CA ASP A 462 -14.81 13.32 -10.59
C ASP A 462 -14.17 12.15 -11.35
N GLY A 463 -13.26 11.44 -10.67
CA GLY A 463 -12.52 10.30 -11.19
C GLY A 463 -11.19 10.65 -11.88
N SER A 464 -10.85 11.93 -11.97
CA SER A 464 -9.56 12.37 -12.49
C SER A 464 -8.41 11.90 -11.59
N LEU A 465 -7.27 11.61 -12.21
CA LEU A 465 -6.03 11.25 -11.52
C LEU A 465 -5.04 12.41 -11.61
N VAL A 466 -4.51 12.84 -10.47
CA VAL A 466 -3.45 13.85 -10.37
C VAL A 466 -2.22 13.20 -9.75
N THR A 467 -1.06 13.34 -10.38
CA THR A 467 0.21 12.77 -9.89
C THR A 467 1.25 13.86 -9.72
N TRP A 468 2.14 13.70 -8.74
CA TRP A 468 3.26 14.62 -8.49
C TRP A 468 4.40 13.94 -7.74
N GLY A 469 5.56 14.61 -7.70
CA GLY A 469 6.80 14.09 -7.12
C GLY A 469 7.76 13.62 -8.21
N ASN A 470 8.58 12.61 -7.90
CA ASN A 470 9.65 12.19 -8.80
C ASN A 470 9.07 11.56 -10.10
N PRO A 471 9.36 12.10 -11.30
CA PRO A 471 8.79 11.60 -12.56
C PRO A 471 9.13 10.12 -12.84
N GLU A 472 10.37 9.71 -12.56
CA GLU A 472 10.83 8.32 -12.71
C GLU A 472 10.14 7.37 -11.72
N SER A 473 9.47 7.89 -10.69
CA SER A 473 8.70 7.08 -9.73
C SER A 473 7.19 7.20 -9.92
N GLY A 474 6.72 7.68 -11.07
CA GLY A 474 5.30 7.85 -11.38
C GLY A 474 4.73 9.20 -10.97
N GLY A 475 5.56 10.19 -10.63
CA GLY A 475 5.14 11.55 -10.31
C GLY A 475 4.72 12.40 -11.50
N CYS A 476 4.73 11.84 -12.71
CA CYS A 476 4.23 12.48 -13.91
C CYS A 476 3.42 11.48 -14.75
N SER A 477 2.12 11.75 -14.92
CA SER A 477 1.19 10.91 -15.70
C SER A 477 0.73 11.58 -17.00
N SER A 478 1.36 12.69 -17.43
CA SER A 478 0.92 13.45 -18.61
C SER A 478 0.94 12.63 -19.90
N ALA A 479 1.91 11.72 -20.06
CA ALA A 479 2.04 10.87 -21.24
C ALA A 479 0.92 9.82 -21.39
N ILE A 480 0.20 9.50 -20.32
CA ILE A 480 -0.86 8.49 -20.31
C ILE A 480 -2.23 9.07 -19.94
N GLN A 481 -2.37 10.39 -19.91
CA GLN A 481 -3.58 11.06 -19.43
C GLN A 481 -4.82 10.68 -20.26
N ASP A 482 -4.65 10.47 -21.56
CA ASP A 482 -5.73 9.97 -22.43
C ASP A 482 -6.12 8.51 -22.13
N GLN A 483 -5.17 7.68 -21.71
CA GLN A 483 -5.45 6.29 -21.33
C GLN A 483 -6.19 6.25 -19.98
N LEU A 484 -5.80 7.11 -19.04
CA LEU A 484 -6.44 7.24 -17.73
C LEU A 484 -7.88 7.71 -17.82
N ARG A 485 -8.20 8.60 -18.77
CA ARG A 485 -9.59 9.05 -19.03
C ARG A 485 -10.50 7.90 -19.48
N ASN A 486 -9.93 6.87 -20.10
CA ASN A 486 -10.66 5.78 -20.74
C ASN A 486 -10.83 4.52 -19.86
N ILE A 487 -10.17 4.47 -18.70
CA ILE A 487 -10.47 3.51 -17.64
C ILE A 487 -11.89 3.81 -17.12
#